data_AF-A0A7W9HQE8-F1
#
_entry.id   AF-A0A7W9HQE8-F1
#
_cell.length_a   1.000
_cell.length_b   1.000
_cell.length_c   1.000
_cell.angle_alpha   90.00
_cell.angle_beta   90.00
_cell.angle_gamma   90.00
#
_symmetry.space_group_name_H-M   'P 1'
#
loop_
_entity.id
_entity.type
_entity.pdbx_description
1 polymer ?
#
loop_
_entity_poly.entity_id
_entity_poly.type
_entity_poly.pdbx_seq_one_letter_code
_entity_poly.pdbx_strand_id
1 'polypeptide(L)'
;MRGVDYYELLGVGRYASEAEIKSAYRSLAKVMHPDAGGSSGTFRMLQEAYDTLRDPSRRQDYDRGWTVTRPGARPTSPTRPPRSGRTGRLRNFGEDPDFVPPKPVVDLGAIAWWHLVDVAQRVRYAPAAGPGHAPALAAVLGWFFLLLPVFLIDFTPLVLGVWLLLVAAAATAAFRLVRRYLSAIRADRAFTAEHDTDIVHGTTDDRPCERITADLLSRYLTRLPGVRIFHGLAWPGSVFADVDHAVLCGRKLVLIESKAWLPGHYEADDDGSVWRNGHPFRGGGMRMPRSLAMYRKLLPWLDIRTALLVYPSRAGEVTTEEPADTVVPPMTPAQFVEEIGDWLAEDPATVDREALRLLLRQVVPIVRP
;
A
#
# COMPACT_ATOMS: atom_id res chain seq x y z
N MET A 1 22.46 3.71 -2.91
CA MET A 1 21.57 4.88 -2.68
C MET A 1 21.46 5.62 -4.00
N ARG A 2 20.31 5.62 -4.68
CA ARG A 2 20.11 6.49 -5.86
C ARG A 2 19.72 7.86 -5.33
N GLY A 3 20.69 8.78 -5.30
CA GLY A 3 20.49 10.17 -4.90
C GLY A 3 19.60 10.88 -5.91
N VAL A 4 18.81 11.83 -5.42
CA VAL A 4 17.94 12.71 -6.24
C VAL A 4 18.80 13.45 -7.26
N ASP A 5 18.37 13.47 -8.53
CA ASP A 5 19.06 14.25 -9.57
C ASP A 5 18.85 15.75 -9.27
N TYR A 6 19.94 16.51 -9.18
CA TYR A 6 19.94 17.93 -8.88
C TYR A 6 19.32 18.76 -10.01
N TYR A 7 19.40 18.28 -11.25
CA TYR A 7 18.74 18.91 -12.40
C TYR A 7 17.22 18.72 -12.31
N GLU A 8 16.77 17.53 -11.93
CA GLU A 8 15.35 17.23 -11.70
C GLU A 8 14.81 18.01 -10.49
N LEU A 9 15.58 18.12 -9.41
CA LEU A 9 15.18 18.88 -8.22
C LEU A 9 14.97 20.37 -8.52
N LEU A 10 15.78 20.94 -9.41
CA LEU A 10 15.62 22.33 -9.88
C LEU A 10 14.62 22.45 -11.03
N GLY A 11 14.13 21.35 -11.62
CA GLY A 11 13.24 21.38 -12.78
C GLY A 11 13.88 21.96 -14.04
N VAL A 12 15.21 21.82 -14.19
CA VAL A 12 15.98 22.36 -15.32
C VAL A 12 16.68 21.24 -16.10
N GLY A 13 16.93 21.46 -17.38
CA GLY A 13 17.66 20.49 -18.20
C GLY A 13 19.15 20.38 -17.82
N ARG A 14 19.79 19.25 -18.13
CA ARG A 14 21.24 19.04 -17.87
C ARG A 14 22.15 20.03 -18.60
N TYR A 15 21.65 20.65 -19.67
CA TYR A 15 22.31 21.71 -20.44
C TYR A 15 21.85 23.12 -20.05
N ALA A 16 21.10 23.27 -18.94
CA ALA A 16 20.63 24.57 -18.49
C ALA A 16 21.80 25.52 -18.21
N SER A 17 21.62 26.76 -18.66
CA SER A 17 22.51 27.86 -18.39
C SER A 17 22.48 28.24 -16.91
N GLU A 18 23.53 28.91 -16.41
CA GLU A 18 23.57 29.39 -15.04
C GLU A 18 22.39 30.33 -14.72
N ALA A 19 21.95 31.12 -15.71
CA ALA A 19 20.79 32.00 -15.59
C ALA A 19 19.49 31.22 -15.34
N GLU A 20 19.29 30.10 -16.03
CA GLU A 20 18.13 29.22 -15.86
C GLU A 20 18.16 28.52 -14.50
N ILE A 21 19.31 27.98 -14.10
CA ILE A 21 19.52 27.35 -12.77
C ILE A 21 19.21 28.36 -11.65
N LYS A 22 19.70 29.59 -11.78
CA LYS A 22 19.46 30.68 -10.81
C LYS A 22 18.00 31.14 -10.79
N SER A 23 17.33 31.14 -11.94
CA SER A 23 15.90 31.50 -12.04
C SER A 23 15.02 30.43 -11.37
N ALA A 24 15.30 29.17 -11.66
CA ALA A 24 14.59 28.03 -11.10
C ALA A 24 14.76 27.94 -9.57
N TYR A 25 15.99 28.09 -9.07
CA TYR A 25 16.26 28.13 -7.64
C TYR A 25 15.47 29.24 -6.93
N ARG A 26 15.46 30.46 -7.47
CA ARG A 26 14.71 31.58 -6.87
C ARG A 26 13.20 31.36 -6.85
N SER A 27 12.68 30.66 -7.84
CA SER A 27 11.25 30.34 -7.93
C SER A 27 10.87 29.28 -6.90
N LEU A 28 11.67 28.21 -6.79
CA LEU A 28 11.47 27.12 -5.82
C LEU A 28 11.72 27.55 -4.38
N ALA A 29 12.73 28.40 -4.12
CA ALA A 29 13.06 28.86 -2.78
C ALA A 29 11.94 29.70 -2.14
N LYS A 30 11.14 30.43 -2.94
CA LYS A 30 9.97 31.18 -2.45
C LYS A 30 8.83 30.26 -2.00
N VAL A 31 8.66 29.14 -2.68
CA VAL A 31 7.60 28.16 -2.40
C VAL A 31 8.02 27.22 -1.26
N MET A 32 9.31 26.91 -1.17
CA MET A 32 9.85 25.92 -0.24
C MET A 32 10.46 26.53 1.04
N HIS A 33 10.35 27.84 1.24
CA HIS A 33 10.84 28.49 2.46
C HIS A 33 10.07 27.97 3.69
N PRO A 34 10.73 27.72 4.84
CA PRO A 34 10.05 27.32 6.08
C PRO A 34 8.92 28.27 6.50
N ASP A 35 9.10 29.57 6.28
CA ASP A 35 8.08 30.60 6.58
C ASP A 35 6.87 30.57 5.63
N ALA A 36 6.97 29.89 4.48
CA ALA A 36 5.89 29.71 3.51
C ALA A 36 5.24 28.31 3.59
N GLY A 37 5.57 27.51 4.62
CA GLY A 37 5.03 26.16 4.84
C GLY A 37 5.90 25.01 4.31
N GLY A 38 7.14 25.28 3.87
CA GLY A 38 8.10 24.26 3.45
C GLY A 38 8.80 23.56 4.62
N SER A 39 9.33 22.34 4.39
CA SER A 39 10.14 21.65 5.41
C SER A 39 11.61 22.08 5.36
N SER A 40 12.28 22.16 6.52
CA SER A 40 13.70 22.50 6.60
C SER A 40 14.61 21.50 5.86
N GLY A 41 14.19 20.24 5.75
CA GLY A 41 14.90 19.18 5.02
C GLY A 41 14.85 19.37 3.50
N THR A 42 13.68 19.70 2.96
CA THR A 42 13.51 19.95 1.52
C THR A 42 14.20 21.23 1.07
N PHE A 43 14.22 22.26 1.90
CA PHE A 43 14.96 23.50 1.63
C PHE A 43 16.48 23.25 1.58
N ARG A 44 17.00 22.40 2.48
CA ARG A 44 18.42 22.02 2.48
C ARG A 44 18.84 21.29 1.21
N MET A 45 18.02 20.35 0.72
CA MET A 45 18.28 19.65 -0.54
C MET A 45 18.24 20.58 -1.75
N LEU A 46 17.28 21.52 -1.79
CA LEU A 46 17.21 22.53 -2.84
C LEU A 46 18.47 23.42 -2.87
N GLN A 47 18.95 23.81 -1.70
CA GLN A 47 20.17 24.60 -1.55
C GLN A 47 21.41 23.81 -1.99
N GLU A 48 21.52 22.54 -1.61
CA GLU A 48 22.62 21.67 -2.02
C GLU A 48 22.69 21.45 -3.55
N ALA A 49 21.54 21.27 -4.19
CA ALA A 49 21.45 21.15 -5.64
C ALA A 49 21.87 22.45 -6.35
N TYR A 50 21.41 23.60 -5.86
CA TYR A 50 21.81 24.90 -6.40
C TYR A 50 23.31 25.16 -6.24
N ASP A 51 23.86 24.90 -5.05
CA ASP A 51 25.28 25.11 -4.75
C ASP A 51 26.20 24.19 -5.59
N THR A 52 25.72 22.99 -5.93
CA THR A 52 26.47 22.05 -6.76
C THR A 52 26.38 22.39 -8.24
N LEU A 53 25.21 22.80 -8.74
CA LEU A 53 25.00 23.05 -10.18
C LEU A 53 25.37 24.46 -10.63
N ARG A 54 25.45 25.43 -9.71
CA ARG A 54 25.89 26.80 -10.02
C ARG A 54 27.40 26.88 -10.24
N ASP A 55 28.19 26.09 -9.52
CA ASP A 55 29.65 26.06 -9.67
C ASP A 55 30.04 25.15 -10.85
N PRO A 56 30.72 25.67 -11.90
CA PRO A 56 31.09 24.87 -13.07
C PRO A 56 31.98 23.66 -12.75
N SER A 57 32.88 23.78 -11.76
CA SER A 57 33.78 22.71 -11.33
C SER A 57 33.00 21.61 -10.61
N ARG A 58 32.17 21.99 -9.64
CA ARG A 58 31.33 21.04 -8.89
C ARG A 58 30.26 20.38 -9.76
N ARG A 59 29.70 21.13 -10.71
CA ARG A 59 28.78 20.60 -11.72
C ARG A 59 29.45 19.56 -12.60
N GLN A 60 30.70 19.80 -13.01
CA GLN A 60 31.47 18.84 -13.79
C GLN A 60 31.75 17.56 -12.99
N ASP A 61 32.12 17.67 -11.71
CA ASP A 61 32.30 16.52 -10.82
C ASP A 61 31.02 15.71 -10.65
N TYR A 62 29.91 16.40 -10.39
CA TYR A 62 28.58 15.81 -10.32
C TYR A 62 28.23 15.08 -11.62
N ASP A 63 28.50 15.70 -12.77
CA ASP A 63 28.22 15.13 -14.08
C ASP A 63 29.09 13.89 -14.38
N ARG A 64 30.35 13.89 -13.92
CA ARG A 64 31.29 12.76 -14.02
C ARG A 64 30.84 11.56 -13.19
N GLY A 65 30.38 11.79 -11.95
CA GLY A 65 29.84 10.73 -11.08
C GLY A 65 28.59 10.07 -11.65
N TRP A 66 27.79 10.81 -12.41
CA TRP A 66 26.58 10.32 -13.06
C TRP A 66 26.81 9.68 -14.46
N THR A 67 28.04 9.72 -15.00
CA THR A 67 28.35 9.23 -16.37
C THR A 67 28.93 7.81 -16.45
N VAL A 68 29.03 7.06 -15.35
CA VAL A 68 29.37 5.62 -15.41
C VAL A 68 28.10 4.81 -15.71
N THR A 69 27.62 4.87 -16.95
CA THR A 69 27.03 3.76 -17.74
C THR A 69 26.64 4.30 -19.11
N ARG A 70 27.58 4.27 -20.07
CA ARG A 70 27.28 3.96 -21.48
C ARG A 70 28.56 3.55 -22.25
N PRO A 71 28.55 2.44 -23.02
CA PRO A 71 29.71 2.00 -23.79
C PRO A 71 29.87 2.79 -25.09
N GLY A 72 31.11 3.22 -25.35
CA GLY A 72 31.74 3.32 -26.68
C GLY A 72 31.29 4.43 -27.63
N ALA A 73 32.09 5.50 -27.76
CA ALA A 73 32.21 6.24 -29.02
C ALA A 73 33.49 7.10 -29.10
N ARG A 74 34.31 6.85 -30.13
CA ARG A 74 35.10 7.86 -30.88
C ARG A 74 35.57 7.24 -32.21
N PRO A 75 35.92 8.03 -33.27
CA PRO A 75 35.82 9.49 -33.46
C PRO A 75 35.19 9.97 -34.82
N THR A 76 34.73 11.24 -34.84
CA THR A 76 34.68 12.31 -35.91
C THR A 76 34.68 11.92 -37.41
N SER A 77 33.89 12.42 -38.39
CA SER A 77 33.20 13.69 -38.77
C SER A 77 32.41 13.43 -40.10
N PRO A 78 31.76 14.38 -40.84
CA PRO A 78 31.18 15.69 -40.51
C PRO A 78 29.66 15.85 -40.88
N THR A 79 29.06 16.83 -40.19
CA THR A 79 27.90 17.71 -40.45
C THR A 79 26.88 17.40 -41.58
N ARG A 80 25.62 17.18 -41.18
CA ARG A 80 24.40 17.31 -42.00
C ARG A 80 23.46 18.35 -41.34
N PRO A 81 22.73 19.20 -42.09
CA PRO A 81 22.10 20.39 -41.52
C PRO A 81 20.90 20.05 -40.61
N PRO A 82 20.52 20.96 -39.69
CA PRO A 82 19.47 20.70 -38.73
C PRO A 82 18.10 20.71 -39.42
N ARG A 83 17.36 19.60 -39.31
CA ARG A 83 15.92 19.59 -39.60
C ARG A 83 15.19 20.26 -38.45
N SER A 84 14.40 21.26 -38.81
CA SER A 84 13.44 21.97 -37.98
C SER A 84 12.41 21.03 -37.34
N GLY A 85 12.06 21.34 -36.10
CA GLY A 85 10.69 21.27 -35.61
C GLY A 85 10.03 19.90 -35.47
N ARG A 86 10.39 19.17 -34.42
CA ARG A 86 9.43 18.47 -33.54
C ARG A 86 10.15 18.10 -32.25
N THR A 87 9.76 18.75 -31.16
CA THR A 87 10.12 18.37 -29.79
C THR A 87 9.57 16.96 -29.53
N GLY A 88 10.37 15.97 -29.90
CA GLY A 88 10.16 14.60 -29.49
C GLY A 88 10.30 14.54 -27.98
N ARG A 89 9.16 14.52 -27.28
CA ARG A 89 9.00 13.73 -26.06
C ARG A 89 9.79 12.44 -26.30
N LEU A 90 10.77 12.13 -25.44
CA LEU A 90 11.45 10.83 -25.47
C LEU A 90 10.34 9.77 -25.52
N ARG A 91 10.10 9.19 -26.69
CA ARG A 91 9.14 8.09 -26.84
C ARG A 91 9.72 6.98 -25.99
N ASN A 92 9.02 6.59 -24.93
CA ASN A 92 9.21 5.27 -24.33
C ASN A 92 9.15 4.28 -25.48
N PHE A 93 10.23 3.55 -25.70
CA PHE A 93 10.38 2.68 -26.86
C PHE A 93 9.28 1.61 -26.80
N GLY A 94 8.28 1.70 -27.68
CA GLY A 94 7.28 0.64 -27.86
C GLY A 94 5.91 0.82 -27.20
N GLU A 95 5.64 1.93 -26.50
CA GLU A 95 4.31 2.23 -25.96
C GLU A 95 3.48 3.03 -26.96
N ASP A 96 2.24 2.60 -27.21
CA ASP A 96 1.25 3.39 -27.95
C ASP A 96 0.50 4.27 -26.94
N PRO A 97 0.64 5.61 -26.99
CA PRO A 97 0.08 6.52 -25.98
C PRO A 97 -1.46 6.53 -25.97
N ASP A 98 -2.08 6.12 -27.08
CA ASP A 98 -3.53 6.12 -27.23
C ASP A 98 -4.12 4.71 -26.99
N PHE A 99 -3.26 3.70 -26.80
CA PHE A 99 -3.70 2.34 -26.53
C PHE A 99 -4.15 2.18 -25.08
N VAL A 100 -5.41 1.80 -24.90
CA VAL A 100 -5.96 1.38 -23.63
C VAL A 100 -6.11 -0.14 -23.67
N PRO A 101 -5.44 -0.90 -22.77
CA PRO A 101 -5.60 -2.34 -22.76
C PRO A 101 -7.07 -2.71 -22.51
N PRO A 102 -7.57 -3.79 -23.13
CA PRO A 102 -8.93 -4.24 -22.90
C PRO A 102 -9.12 -4.58 -21.42
N LYS A 103 -10.33 -4.35 -20.91
CA LYS A 103 -10.67 -4.75 -19.54
C LYS A 103 -10.52 -6.27 -19.40
N PRO A 104 -9.82 -6.76 -18.38
CA PRO A 104 -9.65 -8.18 -18.17
C PRO A 104 -11.00 -8.85 -17.89
N VAL A 105 -11.26 -9.93 -18.62
CA VAL A 105 -12.40 -10.82 -18.41
C VAL A 105 -11.84 -12.10 -17.82
N VAL A 106 -12.30 -12.44 -16.62
CA VAL A 106 -11.85 -13.64 -15.89
C VAL A 106 -12.96 -14.68 -15.97
N ASP A 107 -12.61 -15.92 -16.30
CA ASP A 107 -13.56 -17.03 -16.29
C ASP A 107 -13.88 -17.43 -14.85
N LEU A 108 -15.04 -16.98 -14.37
CA LEU A 108 -15.49 -17.23 -13.01
C LEU A 108 -15.76 -18.71 -12.73
N GLY A 109 -16.09 -19.50 -13.76
CA GLY A 109 -16.38 -20.92 -13.60
C GLY A 109 -15.15 -21.77 -13.29
N ALA A 110 -13.96 -21.26 -13.62
CA ALA A 110 -12.68 -21.89 -13.31
C ALA A 110 -12.20 -21.56 -11.88
N ILE A 111 -12.75 -20.53 -11.24
CA ILE A 111 -12.27 -20.03 -9.94
C ILE A 111 -12.97 -20.77 -8.79
N ALA A 112 -12.22 -21.60 -8.06
CA ALA A 112 -12.74 -22.41 -6.96
C ALA A 112 -13.35 -21.56 -5.84
N TRP A 113 -12.64 -20.53 -5.35
CA TRP A 113 -13.12 -19.70 -4.25
C TRP A 113 -14.40 -18.90 -4.59
N TRP A 114 -14.64 -18.60 -5.87
CA TRP A 114 -15.75 -17.76 -6.31
C TRP A 114 -17.10 -18.34 -5.90
N HIS A 115 -17.24 -19.65 -5.93
CA HIS A 115 -18.49 -20.34 -5.59
C HIS A 115 -18.64 -20.67 -4.11
N LEU A 116 -17.54 -20.69 -3.35
CA LEU A 116 -17.51 -21.12 -1.95
C LEU A 116 -17.76 -19.98 -0.96
N VAL A 117 -17.54 -18.74 -1.39
CA VAL A 117 -17.68 -17.56 -0.53
C VAL A 117 -19.15 -17.17 -0.36
N ASP A 118 -19.58 -17.10 0.90
CA ASP A 118 -20.87 -16.54 1.28
C ASP A 118 -20.78 -15.00 1.40
N VAL A 119 -21.38 -14.32 0.43
CA VAL A 119 -21.44 -12.85 0.39
C VAL A 119 -22.30 -12.25 1.49
N ALA A 120 -23.21 -13.03 2.11
CA ALA A 120 -24.05 -12.57 3.22
C ALA A 120 -23.33 -12.72 4.58
N GLN A 121 -22.13 -13.31 4.59
CA GLN A 121 -21.39 -13.50 5.82
C GLN A 121 -21.01 -12.16 6.45
N ARG A 122 -21.34 -12.02 7.73
CA ARG A 122 -21.02 -10.81 8.50
C ARG A 122 -19.50 -10.65 8.69
N VAL A 123 -19.00 -9.45 8.38
CA VAL A 123 -17.59 -9.08 8.58
C VAL A 123 -17.24 -9.02 10.07
N ARG A 124 -16.07 -9.57 10.42
CA ARG A 124 -15.51 -9.58 11.78
C ARG A 124 -14.21 -8.77 11.82
N TYR A 125 -14.11 -7.84 12.75
CA TYR A 125 -12.89 -7.04 12.92
C TYR A 125 -12.02 -7.59 14.05
N ALA A 126 -10.77 -7.94 13.76
CA ALA A 126 -9.84 -8.56 14.71
C ALA A 126 -8.66 -7.61 15.06
N PRO A 127 -8.17 -7.57 16.31
CA PRO A 127 -8.68 -8.30 17.46
C PRO A 127 -10.01 -7.71 17.94
N ALA A 128 -10.90 -8.60 18.42
CA ALA A 128 -12.08 -8.18 19.15
C ALA A 128 -11.64 -7.47 20.44
N ALA A 129 -12.31 -6.39 20.80
CA ALA A 129 -11.99 -5.71 22.06
C ALA A 129 -12.29 -6.65 23.24
N GLY A 130 -11.28 -6.97 24.04
CA GLY A 130 -11.43 -7.60 25.36
C GLY A 130 -11.48 -9.14 25.40
N PRO A 131 -11.48 -9.72 26.61
CA PRO A 131 -11.29 -11.16 26.85
C PRO A 131 -12.53 -12.03 26.55
N GLY A 132 -13.45 -11.57 25.70
CA GLY A 132 -14.73 -12.23 25.46
C GLY A 132 -15.71 -12.15 26.64
N HIS A 133 -16.78 -12.95 26.59
CA HIS A 133 -17.88 -12.95 27.56
C HIS A 133 -17.62 -13.82 28.80
N ALA A 134 -16.73 -14.81 28.68
CA ALA A 134 -16.43 -15.80 29.72
C ALA A 134 -16.04 -15.18 31.09
N PRO A 135 -15.11 -14.22 31.21
CA PRO A 135 -14.74 -13.67 32.52
C PRO A 135 -15.85 -12.82 33.15
N ALA A 136 -16.66 -12.13 32.34
CA ALA A 136 -17.81 -11.39 32.85
C ALA A 136 -18.90 -12.35 33.37
N LEU A 137 -19.18 -13.43 32.62
CA LEU A 137 -20.12 -14.47 33.02
C LEU A 137 -19.67 -15.19 34.31
N ALA A 138 -18.39 -15.60 34.35
CA ALA A 138 -17.81 -16.27 35.52
C ALA A 138 -17.86 -15.38 36.76
N ALA A 139 -17.60 -14.07 36.62
CA ALA A 139 -17.69 -13.14 37.74
C ALA A 139 -19.12 -12.94 38.23
N VAL A 140 -20.11 -12.88 37.33
CA VAL A 140 -21.53 -12.80 37.70
C VAL A 140 -21.98 -14.09 38.40
N LEU A 141 -21.70 -15.25 37.81
CA LEU A 141 -22.05 -16.54 38.39
C LEU A 141 -21.37 -16.74 39.76
N GLY A 142 -20.07 -16.46 39.85
CA GLY A 142 -19.32 -16.53 41.10
C GLY A 142 -19.90 -15.62 42.19
N TRP A 143 -20.37 -14.42 41.81
CA TRP A 143 -21.06 -13.53 42.74
C TRP A 143 -22.40 -14.09 43.23
N PHE A 144 -23.20 -14.72 42.35
CA PHE A 144 -24.43 -15.42 42.77
C PHE A 144 -24.14 -16.60 43.71
N PHE A 145 -23.11 -17.41 43.42
CA PHE A 145 -22.69 -18.49 44.31
C PHE A 145 -22.22 -17.97 45.67
N LEU A 146 -21.55 -16.81 45.72
CA LEU A 146 -21.14 -16.18 46.97
C LEU A 146 -22.32 -15.75 47.83
N LEU A 147 -23.53 -15.55 47.28
CA LEU A 147 -24.73 -15.21 48.05
C LEU A 147 -25.42 -16.43 48.67
N LEU A 148 -25.20 -17.63 48.12
CA LEU A 148 -25.86 -18.88 48.52
C LEU A 148 -25.72 -19.21 50.03
N PRO A 149 -24.54 -19.04 50.68
CA PRO A 149 -24.36 -19.39 52.09
C PRO A 149 -25.33 -18.68 53.06
N VAL A 150 -25.81 -17.48 52.74
CA VAL A 150 -26.75 -16.72 53.60
C VAL A 150 -28.09 -17.44 53.80
N PHE A 151 -28.42 -18.37 52.90
CA PHE A 151 -29.64 -19.16 52.96
C PHE A 151 -29.43 -20.57 53.53
N LEU A 152 -28.19 -20.97 53.78
CA LEU A 152 -27.83 -22.35 54.10
C LEU A 152 -27.13 -22.51 55.45
N ILE A 153 -26.60 -21.43 56.02
CA ILE A 153 -25.74 -21.46 57.22
C ILE A 153 -26.05 -20.27 58.11
N ASP A 154 -26.02 -20.49 59.43
CA ASP A 154 -26.09 -19.42 60.43
C ASP A 154 -24.74 -18.74 60.63
N PHE A 155 -24.73 -17.41 60.61
CA PHE A 155 -23.52 -16.60 60.79
C PHE A 155 -23.45 -15.97 62.18
N THR A 156 -22.25 -15.96 62.77
CA THR A 156 -21.98 -15.03 63.88
C THR A 156 -21.88 -13.60 63.34
N PRO A 157 -22.19 -12.56 64.13
CA PRO A 157 -22.19 -11.17 63.65
C PRO A 157 -20.87 -10.73 63.01
N LEU A 158 -19.73 -11.20 63.55
CA LEU A 158 -18.41 -10.89 63.00
C LEU A 158 -18.18 -11.55 61.65
N VAL A 159 -18.52 -12.83 61.51
CA VAL A 159 -18.35 -13.57 60.25
C VAL A 159 -19.29 -13.02 59.19
N LEU A 160 -20.53 -12.65 59.55
CA LEU A 160 -21.46 -12.00 58.65
C LEU A 160 -20.90 -10.68 58.11
N GLY A 161 -20.32 -9.84 58.97
CA GLY A 161 -19.71 -8.57 58.55
C GLY A 161 -18.57 -8.75 57.55
N VAL A 162 -17.66 -9.69 57.81
CA VAL A 162 -16.55 -10.02 56.89
C VAL A 162 -17.08 -10.60 55.57
N TRP A 163 -18.06 -11.50 55.64
CA TRP A 163 -18.67 -12.12 54.46
C TRP A 163 -19.39 -11.09 53.57
N LEU A 164 -20.15 -10.17 54.15
CA LEU A 164 -20.80 -9.07 53.41
C LEU A 164 -19.78 -8.17 52.71
N LEU A 165 -18.64 -7.89 53.34
CA LEU A 165 -17.55 -7.14 52.71
C LEU A 165 -16.97 -7.89 51.49
N LEU A 166 -16.78 -9.21 51.60
CA LEU A 166 -16.33 -10.04 50.48
C LEU A 166 -17.35 -10.07 49.33
N VAL A 167 -18.63 -10.21 49.65
CA VAL A 167 -19.72 -10.15 48.66
C VAL A 167 -19.75 -8.79 47.96
N ALA A 168 -19.59 -7.68 48.69
CA ALA A 168 -19.56 -6.34 48.12
C ALA A 168 -18.31 -6.10 47.23
N ALA A 169 -17.15 -6.61 47.66
CA ALA A 169 -15.93 -6.57 46.86
C ALA A 169 -16.07 -7.38 45.56
N ALA A 170 -16.63 -8.59 45.65
CA ALA A 170 -16.92 -9.45 44.49
C ALA A 170 -17.95 -8.81 43.55
N ALA A 171 -19.01 -8.18 44.08
CA ALA A 171 -20.00 -7.43 43.30
C ALA A 171 -19.32 -6.32 42.49
N THR A 172 -18.43 -5.56 43.13
CA THR A 172 -17.67 -4.47 42.50
C THR A 172 -16.75 -4.98 41.40
N ALA A 173 -16.07 -6.11 41.62
CA ALA A 173 -15.22 -6.75 40.62
C ALA A 173 -16.05 -7.25 39.41
N ALA A 174 -17.17 -7.94 39.67
CA ALA A 174 -18.10 -8.39 38.64
C ALA A 174 -18.66 -7.22 37.83
N PHE A 175 -19.11 -6.15 38.50
CA PHE A 175 -19.59 -4.93 37.85
C PHE A 175 -18.52 -4.30 36.94
N ARG A 176 -17.27 -4.19 37.41
CA ARG A 176 -16.16 -3.66 36.60
C ARG A 176 -15.88 -4.54 35.37
N LEU A 177 -15.92 -5.86 35.52
CA LEU A 177 -15.72 -6.82 34.41
C LEU A 177 -16.85 -6.73 33.39
N VAL A 178 -18.11 -6.72 33.84
CA VAL A 178 -19.28 -6.54 32.97
C VAL A 178 -19.22 -5.19 32.26
N ARG A 179 -18.91 -4.09 32.96
CA ARG A 179 -18.76 -2.77 32.35
C ARG A 179 -17.68 -2.76 31.27
N ARG A 180 -16.52 -3.38 31.53
CA ARG A 180 -15.44 -3.53 30.54
C ARG A 180 -15.90 -4.34 29.33
N TYR A 181 -16.56 -5.47 29.54
CA TYR A 181 -17.13 -6.30 28.46
C TYR A 181 -18.14 -5.52 27.61
N LEU A 182 -19.08 -4.80 28.23
CA LEU A 182 -20.06 -3.98 27.51
C LEU A 182 -19.42 -2.80 26.76
N SER A 183 -18.35 -2.21 27.31
CA SER A 183 -17.59 -1.16 26.60
C SER A 183 -16.83 -1.71 25.40
N ALA A 184 -16.28 -2.92 25.50
CA ALA A 184 -15.65 -3.64 24.41
C ALA A 184 -16.62 -3.91 23.27
N ILE A 185 -17.81 -4.46 23.57
CA ILE A 185 -18.86 -4.70 22.56
C ILE A 185 -19.29 -3.39 21.87
N ARG A 186 -19.46 -2.31 22.64
CA ARG A 186 -19.82 -1.01 22.07
C ARG A 186 -18.74 -0.46 21.15
N ALA A 187 -17.47 -0.58 21.55
CA ALA A 187 -16.33 -0.14 20.75
C ALA A 187 -16.13 -0.99 19.49
N ASP A 188 -16.54 -2.25 19.51
CA ASP A 188 -16.57 -3.14 18.35
C ASP A 188 -17.68 -2.72 17.36
N ARG A 189 -18.92 -2.61 17.86
CA ARG A 189 -20.07 -2.16 17.04
C ARG A 189 -19.88 -0.79 16.42
N ALA A 190 -19.33 0.16 17.18
CA ALA A 190 -19.05 1.51 16.68
C ALA A 190 -18.03 1.48 15.54
N PHE A 191 -16.99 0.64 15.67
CA PHE A 191 -15.97 0.51 14.63
C PHE A 191 -16.52 -0.14 13.37
N THR A 192 -17.30 -1.20 13.51
CA THR A 192 -18.02 -1.81 12.38
C THR A 192 -18.92 -0.78 11.71
N ALA A 193 -19.76 -0.06 12.46
CA ALA A 193 -20.66 0.94 11.87
C ALA A 193 -19.92 2.05 11.10
N GLU A 194 -18.69 2.38 11.49
CA GLU A 194 -17.85 3.40 10.84
C GLU A 194 -17.14 2.88 9.57
N HIS A 195 -16.78 1.59 9.52
CA HIS A 195 -15.86 1.06 8.49
C HIS A 195 -16.44 -0.08 7.63
N ASP A 196 -17.70 -0.45 7.83
CA ASP A 196 -18.32 -1.57 7.12
C ASP A 196 -18.91 -1.15 5.75
N THR A 197 -19.27 0.12 5.59
CA THR A 197 -19.85 0.64 4.34
C THR A 197 -18.80 0.90 3.26
N ASP A 198 -17.62 1.37 3.67
CA ASP A 198 -16.60 1.85 2.76
C ASP A 198 -15.61 0.73 2.50
N ILE A 199 -15.81 0.00 1.40
CA ILE A 199 -14.94 -1.09 0.97
C ILE A 199 -13.70 -0.56 0.23
N VAL A 200 -13.86 0.54 -0.51
CA VAL A 200 -12.83 1.13 -1.37
C VAL A 200 -12.42 2.49 -0.81
N HIS A 201 -11.12 2.68 -0.63
CA HIS A 201 -10.53 3.88 -0.07
C HIS A 201 -9.49 4.48 -1.01
N GLY A 202 -9.41 5.81 -1.02
CA GLY A 202 -8.48 6.54 -1.88
C GLY A 202 -8.91 6.57 -3.34
N THR A 203 -8.02 7.03 -4.21
CA THR A 203 -8.28 7.18 -5.64
C THR A 203 -7.07 6.76 -6.46
N THR A 204 -7.33 6.30 -7.68
CA THR A 204 -6.27 5.95 -8.63
C THR A 204 -5.64 7.18 -9.27
N ASP A 205 -4.40 7.06 -9.76
CA ASP A 205 -3.82 8.07 -10.67
C ASP A 205 -4.61 8.10 -12.00
N ASP A 206 -4.34 9.12 -12.83
CA ASP A 206 -4.92 9.27 -14.17
C ASP A 206 -4.36 8.26 -15.20
N ARG A 207 -3.61 7.25 -14.75
CA ARG A 207 -3.02 6.22 -15.62
C ARG A 207 -4.06 5.17 -16.00
N PRO A 208 -4.15 4.78 -17.29
CA PRO A 208 -5.11 3.77 -17.74
C PRO A 208 -5.00 2.41 -17.03
N CYS A 209 -3.78 1.91 -16.80
CA CYS A 209 -3.57 0.60 -16.17
C CYS A 209 -4.03 0.57 -14.71
N GLU A 210 -3.80 1.63 -13.94
CA GLU A 210 -4.29 1.73 -12.56
C GLU A 210 -5.82 1.75 -12.49
N ARG A 211 -6.49 2.46 -13.41
CA ARG A 211 -7.95 2.42 -13.48
C ARG A 211 -8.49 1.03 -13.83
N ILE A 212 -7.83 0.32 -14.73
CA ILE A 212 -8.22 -1.04 -15.12
C ILE A 212 -8.02 -2.00 -13.95
N THR A 213 -6.92 -1.88 -13.21
CA THR A 213 -6.70 -2.66 -11.98
C THR A 213 -7.75 -2.33 -10.93
N ALA A 214 -8.07 -1.05 -10.67
CA ALA A 214 -9.10 -0.71 -9.70
C ALA A 214 -10.48 -1.29 -10.06
N ASP A 215 -10.85 -1.30 -11.35
CA ASP A 215 -12.06 -1.96 -11.85
C ASP A 215 -11.99 -3.49 -11.64
N LEU A 216 -10.84 -4.12 -11.87
CA LEU A 216 -10.61 -5.54 -11.58
C LEU A 216 -10.83 -5.86 -10.10
N LEU A 217 -10.16 -5.12 -9.19
CA LEU A 217 -10.26 -5.33 -7.74
C LEU A 217 -11.71 -5.15 -7.27
N SER A 218 -12.36 -4.08 -7.73
CA SER A 218 -13.73 -3.76 -7.35
C SER A 218 -14.74 -4.78 -7.87
N ARG A 219 -14.52 -5.33 -9.07
CA ARG A 219 -15.44 -6.30 -9.69
C ARG A 219 -15.33 -7.69 -9.09
N TYR A 220 -14.10 -8.15 -8.83
CA TYR A 220 -13.87 -9.55 -8.47
C TYR A 220 -13.63 -9.74 -6.97
N LEU A 221 -12.74 -8.96 -6.35
CA LEU A 221 -12.34 -9.24 -4.96
C LEU A 221 -13.36 -8.78 -3.92
N THR A 222 -14.23 -7.82 -4.23
CA THR A 222 -15.27 -7.34 -3.30
C THR A 222 -16.33 -8.39 -2.98
N ARG A 223 -16.34 -9.52 -3.68
CA ARG A 223 -17.12 -10.70 -3.32
C ARG A 223 -16.72 -11.28 -1.96
N LEU A 224 -15.47 -11.09 -1.54
CA LEU A 224 -14.98 -11.43 -0.21
C LEU A 224 -15.42 -10.34 0.78
N PRO A 225 -16.30 -10.62 1.77
CA PRO A 225 -16.85 -9.58 2.64
C PRO A 225 -15.79 -8.77 3.42
N GLY A 226 -14.69 -9.42 3.79
CA GLY A 226 -13.57 -8.83 4.53
C GLY A 226 -12.62 -8.00 3.67
N VAL A 227 -12.76 -7.99 2.34
CA VAL A 227 -11.86 -7.20 1.50
C VAL A 227 -12.03 -5.70 1.78
N ARG A 228 -10.90 -5.01 1.96
CA ARG A 228 -10.79 -3.55 1.95
C ARG A 228 -9.72 -3.16 0.93
N ILE A 229 -10.09 -2.31 -0.01
CA ILE A 229 -9.25 -1.88 -1.13
C ILE A 229 -8.74 -0.47 -0.85
N PHE A 230 -7.46 -0.25 -1.10
CA PHE A 230 -6.81 1.05 -0.96
C PHE A 230 -6.16 1.42 -2.29
N HIS A 231 -6.47 2.60 -2.81
CA HIS A 231 -5.83 3.17 -3.99
C HIS A 231 -4.93 4.33 -3.57
N GLY A 232 -3.68 4.33 -4.06
CA GLY A 232 -2.71 5.37 -3.77
C GLY A 232 -2.27 5.38 -2.31
N LEU A 233 -1.44 4.40 -1.92
CA LEU A 233 -0.86 4.32 -0.58
C LEU A 233 0.54 4.92 -0.55
N ALA A 234 0.78 5.78 0.44
CA ALA A 234 2.09 6.29 0.78
C ALA A 234 2.93 5.25 1.52
N TRP A 235 4.25 5.33 1.37
CA TRP A 235 5.14 4.74 2.36
C TRP A 235 5.07 5.53 3.68
N PRO A 236 5.40 4.90 4.82
CA PRO A 236 5.48 5.62 6.10
C PRO A 236 6.37 6.87 6.01
N GLY A 237 5.76 8.05 6.18
CA GLY A 237 6.43 9.35 6.10
C GLY A 237 6.54 9.94 4.69
N SER A 238 6.02 9.27 3.67
CA SER A 238 5.86 9.81 2.32
C SER A 238 4.54 10.59 2.20
N VAL A 239 4.51 11.53 1.26
CA VAL A 239 3.30 12.28 0.86
C VAL A 239 2.82 11.88 -0.54
N PHE A 240 3.50 10.93 -1.18
CA PHE A 240 3.21 10.48 -2.53
C PHE A 240 2.52 9.12 -2.52
N ALA A 241 1.73 8.83 -3.55
CA ALA A 241 1.16 7.50 -3.78
C ALA A 241 2.27 6.56 -4.29
N ASP A 242 2.98 5.92 -3.37
CA ASP A 242 4.12 5.04 -3.68
C ASP A 242 3.69 3.63 -4.13
N VAL A 243 2.54 3.18 -3.64
CA VAL A 243 1.90 1.91 -3.99
C VAL A 243 0.57 2.20 -4.68
N ASP A 244 0.41 1.68 -5.89
CA ASP A 244 -0.73 1.98 -6.76
C ASP A 244 -2.03 1.50 -6.10
N HIS A 245 -2.06 0.22 -5.68
CA HIS A 245 -3.20 -0.34 -4.94
C HIS A 245 -2.76 -1.31 -3.83
N ALA A 246 -3.63 -1.53 -2.85
CA ALA A 246 -3.49 -2.63 -1.91
C ALA A 246 -4.85 -3.22 -1.52
N VAL A 247 -4.82 -4.47 -1.06
CA VAL A 247 -5.99 -5.21 -0.61
C VAL A 247 -5.71 -5.83 0.74
N LEU A 248 -6.54 -5.54 1.73
CA LEU A 248 -6.54 -6.15 3.06
C LEU A 248 -7.72 -7.12 3.18
N CYS A 249 -7.48 -8.36 3.60
CA CYS A 249 -8.51 -9.31 4.03
C CYS A 249 -7.96 -10.17 5.16
N GLY A 250 -8.67 -10.28 6.28
CA GLY A 250 -8.18 -10.93 7.49
C GLY A 250 -6.87 -10.29 7.96
N ARG A 251 -5.82 -11.11 8.06
CA ARG A 251 -4.44 -10.67 8.37
C ARG A 251 -3.52 -10.68 7.15
N LYS A 252 -4.10 -10.67 5.96
CA LYS A 252 -3.42 -10.76 4.67
C LYS A 252 -3.47 -9.41 3.96
N LEU A 253 -2.32 -8.93 3.51
CA LEU A 253 -2.18 -7.69 2.76
C LEU A 253 -1.48 -7.96 1.44
N VAL A 254 -2.08 -7.52 0.34
CA VAL A 254 -1.46 -7.53 -0.99
C VAL A 254 -1.10 -6.11 -1.36
N LEU A 255 0.15 -5.85 -1.74
CA LEU A 255 0.57 -4.62 -2.39
C LEU A 255 0.65 -4.82 -3.90
N ILE A 256 0.08 -3.91 -4.67
CA ILE A 256 -0.14 -4.11 -6.10
C ILE A 256 0.50 -2.94 -6.87
N GLU A 257 1.33 -3.28 -7.85
CA GLU A 257 1.87 -2.33 -8.84
C GLU A 257 1.29 -2.69 -10.22
N SER A 258 0.83 -1.68 -10.97
CA SER A 258 0.23 -1.87 -12.29
C SER A 258 1.12 -1.28 -13.37
N LYS A 259 1.58 -2.10 -14.31
CA LYS A 259 2.46 -1.67 -15.42
C LYS A 259 1.82 -1.93 -16.76
N ALA A 260 1.92 -0.93 -17.65
CA ALA A 260 1.65 -1.12 -19.07
C ALA A 260 2.99 -1.35 -19.78
N TRP A 261 3.27 -2.60 -20.17
CA TRP A 261 4.53 -2.95 -20.83
C TRP A 261 4.29 -3.70 -22.14
N LEU A 262 5.36 -3.83 -22.94
CA LEU A 262 5.29 -4.45 -24.26
C LEU A 262 4.81 -5.91 -24.18
N PRO A 263 3.86 -6.33 -25.04
CA PRO A 263 3.44 -7.74 -25.14
C PRO A 263 4.60 -8.72 -25.16
N GLY A 264 4.50 -9.83 -24.41
CA GLY A 264 5.54 -10.82 -24.26
C GLY A 264 5.39 -11.64 -22.99
N HIS A 265 6.31 -12.57 -22.82
CA HIS A 265 6.41 -13.41 -21.64
C HIS A 265 7.27 -12.72 -20.58
N TYR A 266 6.77 -12.61 -19.34
CA TYR A 266 7.42 -11.92 -18.25
C TYR A 266 7.73 -12.84 -17.07
N GLU A 267 8.95 -12.73 -16.57
CA GLU A 267 9.47 -13.43 -15.39
C GLU A 267 10.14 -12.41 -14.47
N ALA A 268 10.25 -12.72 -13.18
CA ALA A 268 10.99 -11.90 -12.24
C ALA A 268 11.87 -12.75 -11.33
N ASP A 269 13.03 -12.21 -10.99
CA ASP A 269 13.96 -12.80 -10.02
C ASP A 269 13.69 -12.26 -8.60
N ASP A 270 14.25 -12.94 -7.59
CA ASP A 270 14.14 -12.57 -6.17
C ASP A 270 14.70 -11.17 -5.85
N ASP A 271 15.65 -10.68 -6.65
CA ASP A 271 16.23 -9.34 -6.49
C ASP A 271 15.35 -8.23 -7.08
N GLY A 272 14.21 -8.59 -7.68
CA GLY A 272 13.31 -7.69 -8.38
C GLY A 272 13.80 -7.30 -9.77
N SER A 273 14.71 -8.06 -10.37
CA SER A 273 14.99 -7.97 -11.81
C SER A 273 13.84 -8.60 -12.60
N VAL A 274 13.50 -8.02 -13.74
CA VAL A 274 12.43 -8.52 -14.62
C VAL A 274 13.05 -8.95 -15.93
N TRP A 275 12.55 -10.05 -16.48
CA TRP A 275 12.91 -10.58 -17.78
C TRP A 275 11.71 -10.54 -18.70
N ARG A 276 11.97 -10.33 -20.00
CA ARG A 276 10.96 -10.40 -21.05
C ARG A 276 11.48 -11.27 -22.18
N ASN A 277 10.79 -12.37 -22.47
CA ASN A 277 11.18 -13.35 -23.49
C ASN A 277 12.65 -13.82 -23.31
N GLY A 278 13.05 -14.14 -22.07
CA GLY A 278 14.40 -14.61 -21.75
C GLY A 278 15.51 -13.53 -21.78
N HIS A 279 15.15 -12.24 -21.88
CA HIS A 279 16.11 -11.14 -21.88
C HIS A 279 15.88 -10.14 -20.73
N PRO A 280 16.93 -9.54 -20.14
CA PRO A 280 16.77 -8.56 -19.09
C PRO A 280 15.90 -7.39 -19.56
N PHE A 281 14.79 -7.18 -18.88
CA PHE A 281 13.83 -6.16 -19.21
C PHE A 281 14.20 -4.84 -18.52
N ARG A 282 14.29 -3.76 -19.30
CA ARG A 282 14.68 -2.43 -18.80
C ARG A 282 13.57 -1.38 -18.90
N GLY A 283 12.30 -1.82 -19.01
CA GLY A 283 11.13 -0.95 -19.23
C GLY A 283 10.61 -0.23 -17.98
N GLY A 284 11.50 0.10 -17.04
CA GLY A 284 11.17 0.79 -15.79
C GLY A 284 11.43 -0.08 -14.56
N GLY A 285 11.81 0.58 -13.45
CA GLY A 285 12.01 -0.10 -12.18
C GLY A 285 10.70 -0.43 -11.48
N MET A 286 10.74 -1.46 -10.63
CA MET A 286 9.68 -1.77 -9.68
C MET A 286 9.88 -1.02 -8.36
N ARG A 287 8.80 -0.51 -7.78
CA ARG A 287 8.79 0.04 -6.41
C ARG A 287 8.46 -1.04 -5.38
N MET A 288 7.86 -2.15 -5.80
CA MET A 288 7.39 -3.21 -4.91
C MET A 288 8.42 -3.76 -3.91
N PRO A 289 9.69 -4.08 -4.26
CA PRO A 289 10.62 -4.63 -3.26
C PRO A 289 10.83 -3.70 -2.07
N ARG A 290 10.92 -2.38 -2.34
CA ARG A 290 11.02 -1.36 -1.29
C ARG A 290 9.70 -1.19 -0.54
N SER A 291 8.57 -1.22 -1.23
CA SER A 291 7.24 -1.12 -0.62
C SER A 291 7.00 -2.26 0.36
N LEU A 292 7.31 -3.49 -0.04
CA LEU A 292 7.23 -4.68 0.80
C LEU A 292 8.07 -4.53 2.07
N ALA A 293 9.33 -4.09 1.94
CA ALA A 293 10.20 -3.87 3.10
C ALA A 293 9.62 -2.83 4.08
N MET A 294 9.06 -1.73 3.57
CA MET A 294 8.46 -0.68 4.39
C MET A 294 7.20 -1.17 5.10
N TYR A 295 6.31 -1.87 4.39
CA TYR A 295 5.06 -2.35 4.95
C TYR A 295 5.24 -3.54 5.90
N ARG A 296 6.23 -4.43 5.65
CA ARG A 296 6.62 -5.46 6.63
C ARG A 296 7.13 -4.86 7.93
N LYS A 297 7.85 -3.73 7.86
CA LYS A 297 8.28 -2.99 9.06
C LYS A 297 7.11 -2.31 9.77
N LEU A 298 6.15 -1.76 9.02
CA LEU A 298 4.98 -1.08 9.58
C LEU A 298 3.97 -2.05 10.20
N LEU A 299 3.75 -3.20 9.56
CA LEU A 299 2.71 -4.18 9.86
C LEU A 299 3.33 -5.59 9.99
N PRO A 300 4.26 -5.81 10.94
CA PRO A 300 5.04 -7.06 11.03
C PRO A 300 4.22 -8.29 11.37
N TRP A 301 2.95 -8.12 11.73
CA TRP A 301 2.04 -9.20 12.12
C TRP A 301 1.12 -9.67 10.99
N LEU A 302 1.15 -8.99 9.84
CA LEU A 302 0.40 -9.37 8.65
C LEU A 302 1.24 -10.30 7.77
N ASP A 303 0.56 -11.20 7.07
CA ASP A 303 1.13 -11.88 5.93
C ASP A 303 1.03 -10.95 4.71
N ILE A 304 2.18 -10.49 4.21
CA ILE A 304 2.25 -9.46 3.16
C ILE A 304 2.85 -10.05 1.89
N ARG A 305 2.04 -10.07 0.83
CA ARG A 305 2.43 -10.42 -0.54
C ARG A 305 2.49 -9.18 -1.43
N THR A 306 3.17 -9.31 -2.56
CA THR A 306 3.12 -8.31 -3.62
C THR A 306 2.63 -8.94 -4.92
N ALA A 307 2.08 -8.12 -5.81
CA ALA A 307 1.68 -8.53 -7.14
C ALA A 307 2.04 -7.44 -8.15
N LEU A 308 2.76 -7.81 -9.20
CA LEU A 308 3.00 -6.94 -10.34
C LEU A 308 2.02 -7.31 -11.45
N LEU A 309 0.98 -6.50 -11.63
CA LEU A 309 0.03 -6.67 -12.73
C LEU A 309 0.59 -6.06 -14.01
N VAL A 310 0.80 -6.90 -15.01
CA VAL A 310 1.32 -6.48 -16.31
C VAL A 310 0.19 -6.44 -17.34
N TYR A 311 0.00 -5.27 -17.93
CA TYR A 311 -0.94 -5.03 -19.03
C TYR A 311 -0.16 -4.79 -20.32
N PRO A 312 -0.69 -5.23 -21.47
CA PRO A 312 -0.08 -4.92 -22.76
C PRO A 312 -0.16 -3.41 -23.03
N SER A 313 0.95 -2.80 -23.46
CA SER A 313 1.02 -1.39 -23.85
C SER A 313 0.63 -1.12 -25.31
N ARG A 314 0.29 -2.18 -26.05
CA ARG A 314 -0.21 -2.19 -27.44
C ARG A 314 -0.88 -3.53 -27.71
N ALA A 315 -1.53 -3.68 -28.87
CA ALA A 315 -2.10 -4.95 -29.27
C ALA A 315 -1.07 -6.10 -29.20
N GLY A 316 -1.44 -7.17 -28.49
CA GLY A 316 -0.62 -8.35 -28.26
C GLY A 316 -0.91 -8.97 -26.88
N GLU A 317 -0.33 -10.13 -26.66
CA GLU A 317 -0.53 -10.92 -25.44
C GLU A 317 0.58 -10.68 -24.41
N VAL A 318 0.21 -10.71 -23.14
CA VAL A 318 1.14 -10.76 -22.01
C VAL A 318 0.92 -12.09 -21.30
N THR A 319 2.01 -12.84 -21.11
CA THR A 319 2.00 -14.09 -20.36
C THR A 319 3.05 -14.02 -19.25
N THR A 320 2.86 -14.81 -18.21
CA THR A 320 3.80 -14.93 -17.08
C THR A 320 3.90 -16.40 -16.68
N GLU A 321 4.95 -16.80 -15.95
CA GLU A 321 5.03 -18.15 -15.37
C GLU A 321 4.27 -18.23 -14.04
N GLU A 322 3.89 -19.45 -13.65
CA GLU A 322 3.32 -19.76 -12.33
C GLU A 322 4.34 -19.40 -11.23
N PRO A 323 3.97 -18.60 -10.23
CA PRO A 323 4.94 -18.05 -9.29
C PRO A 323 5.32 -19.08 -8.22
N ALA A 324 6.55 -19.57 -8.26
CA ALA A 324 7.19 -20.19 -7.11
C ALA A 324 8.08 -19.15 -6.40
N ASP A 325 7.63 -18.69 -5.23
CA ASP A 325 8.43 -18.04 -4.17
C ASP A 325 9.13 -16.68 -4.44
N THR A 326 8.92 -16.03 -5.59
CA THR A 326 9.60 -14.75 -5.88
C THR A 326 9.01 -13.57 -5.10
N VAL A 327 9.85 -12.55 -4.84
CA VAL A 327 9.48 -11.39 -4.01
C VAL A 327 8.39 -10.53 -4.65
N VAL A 328 8.38 -10.43 -5.99
CA VAL A 328 7.43 -9.63 -6.78
C VAL A 328 7.03 -10.39 -8.05
N PRO A 329 6.07 -11.33 -7.96
CA PRO A 329 5.67 -12.12 -9.12
C PRO A 329 4.94 -11.24 -10.15
N PRO A 330 5.37 -11.25 -11.42
CA PRO A 330 4.57 -10.72 -12.51
C PRO A 330 3.38 -11.64 -12.73
N MET A 331 2.18 -11.05 -12.82
CA MET A 331 0.94 -11.80 -13.00
C MET A 331 0.09 -11.16 -14.09
N THR A 332 -0.60 -12.01 -14.85
CA THR A 332 -1.75 -11.54 -15.62
C THR A 332 -2.92 -11.21 -14.67
N PRO A 333 -3.88 -10.36 -15.09
CA PRO A 333 -5.06 -10.08 -14.27
C PRO A 333 -5.90 -11.32 -13.89
N ALA A 334 -5.92 -12.35 -14.75
CA ALA A 334 -6.64 -13.59 -14.48
C ALA A 334 -5.96 -14.41 -13.37
N GLN A 335 -4.65 -14.66 -13.50
CA GLN A 335 -3.84 -15.33 -12.47
C GLN A 335 -3.93 -14.61 -11.13
N PHE A 336 -3.91 -13.27 -11.13
CA PHE A 336 -4.08 -12.50 -9.90
C PHE A 336 -5.43 -12.79 -9.21
N VAL A 337 -6.54 -12.76 -9.95
CA VAL A 337 -7.86 -13.03 -9.35
C VAL A 337 -7.98 -14.46 -8.86
N GLU A 338 -7.38 -15.41 -9.56
CA GLU A 338 -7.35 -16.82 -9.16
C GLU A 338 -6.49 -17.02 -7.91
N GLU A 339 -5.18 -16.78 -8.00
CA GLU A 339 -4.21 -17.11 -6.95
C GLU A 339 -4.30 -16.20 -5.72
N ILE A 340 -4.37 -14.89 -5.92
CA ILE A 340 -4.51 -13.95 -4.80
C ILE A 340 -5.92 -14.03 -4.22
N GLY A 341 -6.93 -14.27 -5.06
CA GLY A 341 -8.29 -14.50 -4.58
C GLY A 341 -8.39 -15.75 -3.71
N ASP A 342 -7.80 -16.88 -4.13
CA ASP A 342 -7.75 -18.11 -3.33
C ASP A 342 -7.06 -17.88 -1.98
N TRP A 343 -5.91 -17.21 -2.00
CA TRP A 343 -5.19 -16.88 -0.77
C TRP A 343 -6.02 -15.97 0.15
N LEU A 344 -6.69 -14.94 -0.36
CA LEU A 344 -7.56 -14.09 0.46
C LEU A 344 -8.80 -14.83 0.97
N ALA A 345 -9.34 -15.78 0.18
CA ALA A 345 -10.55 -16.53 0.49
C ALA A 345 -10.41 -17.53 1.65
N GLU A 346 -9.19 -17.84 2.10
CA GLU A 346 -8.96 -18.64 3.31
C GLU A 346 -9.54 -17.99 4.59
N ASP A 347 -9.62 -16.66 4.64
CA ASP A 347 -10.26 -15.89 5.72
C ASP A 347 -11.10 -14.73 5.13
N PRO A 348 -12.24 -15.06 4.49
CA PRO A 348 -12.91 -14.16 3.55
C PRO A 348 -13.73 -13.07 4.23
N ALA A 349 -14.02 -13.19 5.52
CA ALA A 349 -14.96 -12.33 6.26
C ALA A 349 -14.37 -11.73 7.54
N THR A 350 -13.03 -11.69 7.64
CA THR A 350 -12.34 -11.04 8.77
C THR A 350 -11.56 -9.84 8.24
N VAL A 351 -11.29 -8.85 9.10
CA VAL A 351 -10.41 -7.70 8.80
C VAL A 351 -9.58 -7.37 10.03
N ASP A 352 -8.27 -7.26 9.89
CA ASP A 352 -7.43 -6.75 10.97
C ASP A 352 -7.68 -5.25 11.18
N ARG A 353 -8.26 -4.93 12.34
CA ARG A 353 -8.70 -3.61 12.77
C ARG A 353 -7.56 -2.60 12.85
N GLU A 354 -6.41 -3.03 13.36
CA GLU A 354 -5.27 -2.13 13.52
C GLU A 354 -4.58 -1.90 12.18
N ALA A 355 -4.44 -2.95 11.37
CA ALA A 355 -3.99 -2.82 9.99
C ALA A 355 -4.86 -1.86 9.18
N LEU A 356 -6.19 -2.01 9.24
CA LEU A 356 -7.13 -1.13 8.54
C LEU A 356 -6.90 0.33 8.93
N ARG A 357 -6.82 0.64 10.23
CA ARG A 357 -6.57 2.01 10.71
C ARG A 357 -5.25 2.58 10.22
N LEU A 358 -4.19 1.77 10.25
CA LEU A 358 -2.86 2.21 9.82
C LEU A 358 -2.81 2.43 8.31
N LEU A 359 -3.43 1.55 7.52
CA LEU A 359 -3.54 1.68 6.07
C LEU A 359 -4.36 2.90 5.66
N LEU A 360 -5.49 3.16 6.32
CA LEU A 360 -6.30 4.37 6.07
C LEU A 360 -5.50 5.66 6.24
N ARG A 361 -4.54 5.70 7.17
CA ARG A 361 -3.64 6.85 7.35
C ARG A 361 -2.58 6.98 6.26
N GLN A 362 -2.28 5.91 5.54
CA GLN A 362 -1.35 5.92 4.42
C GLN A 362 -2.05 6.25 3.09
N VAL A 363 -3.38 6.29 3.03
CA VAL A 363 -4.09 6.69 1.81
C VAL A 363 -3.81 8.16 1.52
N VAL A 364 -3.27 8.43 0.33
CA VAL A 364 -2.95 9.79 -0.08
C VAL A 364 -4.24 10.49 -0.55
N PRO A 365 -4.63 11.61 0.08
CA PRO A 365 -5.81 12.36 -0.34
C PRO A 365 -5.53 13.06 -1.68
N ILE A 366 -6.56 13.14 -2.54
CA ILE A 366 -6.45 13.92 -3.77
C ILE A 366 -6.28 15.40 -3.41
N VAL A 367 -5.11 15.96 -3.71
CA VAL A 367 -4.99 17.41 -3.87
C VAL A 367 -5.52 17.71 -5.27
N ARG A 368 -6.82 18.00 -5.40
CA ARG A 368 -7.33 18.56 -6.66
C ARG A 368 -6.79 19.99 -6.77
N PRO A 369 -6.11 20.35 -7.86
CA PRO A 369 -5.64 21.72 -8.07
C PRO A 369 -6.78 22.73 -8.13
#